data_AF-A0A7J5F3S5-F1
#
_entry.id   AF-A0A7J5F3S5-F1
#
_cell.length_a   1.000
_cell.length_b   1.000
_cell.length_c   1.000
_cell.angle_alpha   90.00
_cell.angle_beta   90.00
_cell.angle_gamma   90.00
#
_symmetry.space_group_name_H-M   'P 1'
#
loop_
_entity.id
_entity.type
_entity.pdbx_description
1 polymer ?
#
loop_
_entity_poly.entity_id
_entity_poly.type
_entity_poly.pdbx_seq_one_letter_code
_entity_poly.pdbx_strand_id
1 'polypeptide(L)'
;MRTQVQIYIYAIALFVGLHCKDETLPPCTDCPQQVDTTSHDFTFYVDTLGDGNSSVLKDIVILNEKTIFAVGSINFKNRNGEYDPDSFYNVVKWVGTDRIFYKSNSFELNSIICFSEDDLWVFTSAPYHWNGSAWQGFDITGKFNGSVSKVWGASNKNYYMIGTNGSVAHYNGSNWIPISTGTTLDFKDIWGDKNPTTGEYEIYAVASKGPFSTERKIFRIQGTTATEISTDGIPYSASCIWFTSQKQYYVAGGGMWKKDNITSNTPWQSFENGVTPYYIYGMRGQSVNDIVAVGSFGELLHYNGTSWKSFRDLPGFNNLELYSVDIKGNVLCAVGYIGNRACVVRGYRR
;
A
#
# COMPACT_ATOMS: atom_id res chain seq x y z
N MET A 1 54.75 -10.64 -39.03
CA MET A 1 54.76 -12.11 -39.19
C MET A 1 55.47 -12.76 -38.00
N ARG A 2 54.67 -13.29 -37.07
CA ARG A 2 54.85 -14.47 -36.20
C ARG A 2 54.13 -14.22 -34.88
N THR A 3 52.87 -14.62 -34.89
CA THR A 3 51.93 -14.71 -33.78
C THR A 3 52.34 -15.89 -32.90
N GLN A 4 52.54 -15.69 -31.60
CA GLN A 4 52.67 -16.77 -30.63
C GLN A 4 51.28 -17.14 -30.12
N VAL A 5 50.91 -18.40 -30.29
CA VAL A 5 49.69 -19.03 -29.76
C VAL A 5 50.02 -19.58 -28.38
N GLN A 6 49.27 -19.18 -27.36
CA GLN A 6 49.38 -19.72 -26.01
C GLN A 6 48.22 -20.69 -25.76
N ILE A 7 48.54 -21.96 -25.54
CA ILE A 7 47.61 -23.05 -25.25
C ILE A 7 47.42 -23.11 -23.74
N TYR A 8 46.18 -23.06 -23.25
CA TYR A 8 45.85 -23.31 -21.85
C TYR A 8 45.39 -24.77 -21.68
N ILE A 9 46.10 -25.52 -20.84
CA ILE A 9 45.74 -26.87 -20.40
C ILE A 9 44.93 -26.75 -19.11
N TYR A 10 43.72 -27.30 -19.11
CA TYR A 10 42.88 -27.41 -17.91
C TYR A 10 43.31 -28.62 -17.07
N ALA A 11 43.65 -28.40 -15.80
CA ALA A 11 43.84 -29.47 -14.82
C ALA A 11 42.55 -29.64 -14.00
N ILE A 12 41.91 -30.80 -14.15
CA ILE A 12 40.79 -31.25 -13.31
C ILE A 12 41.40 -31.91 -12.07
N ALA A 13 41.16 -31.34 -10.89
CA ALA A 13 41.49 -31.99 -9.62
C ALA A 13 40.21 -32.56 -8.99
N LEU A 14 40.09 -33.89 -9.04
CA LEU A 14 39.18 -34.67 -8.23
C LEU A 14 39.77 -34.79 -6.82
N PHE A 15 39.04 -34.42 -5.76
CA PHE A 15 39.38 -34.85 -4.41
C PHE A 15 38.18 -35.49 -3.71
N VAL A 16 38.34 -36.80 -3.50
CA VAL A 16 37.56 -37.67 -2.64
C VAL A 16 37.90 -37.34 -1.19
N GLY A 17 36.88 -37.26 -0.33
CA GLY A 17 37.02 -36.82 1.05
C GLY A 17 37.82 -37.77 1.95
N LEU A 18 38.42 -37.20 2.99
CA LEU A 18 38.78 -37.88 4.23
C LEU A 18 38.71 -36.86 5.37
N HIS A 19 38.00 -37.26 6.42
CA HIS A 19 37.72 -36.48 7.62
C HIS A 19 39.02 -36.20 8.39
N CYS A 20 39.25 -34.93 8.73
CA CYS A 20 40.08 -34.56 9.87
C CYS A 20 39.23 -33.66 10.76
N LYS A 21 38.92 -34.13 11.98
CA LYS A 21 38.40 -33.27 13.04
C LYS A 21 39.53 -32.33 13.45
N ASP A 22 39.40 -31.06 13.11
CA ASP A 22 40.17 -30.01 13.78
C ASP A 22 39.17 -29.12 14.53
N GLU A 23 38.98 -29.47 15.80
CA GLU A 23 38.35 -28.61 16.80
C GLU A 23 39.37 -27.53 17.16
N THR A 24 39.12 -26.26 16.81
CA THR A 24 39.58 -25.05 17.55
C THR A 24 39.28 -23.71 16.85
N LEU A 25 38.26 -23.62 15.97
CA LEU A 25 37.70 -22.32 15.63
C LEU A 25 36.28 -22.21 16.22
N PRO A 26 36.00 -21.21 17.09
CA PRO A 26 34.62 -20.96 17.48
C PRO A 26 33.81 -20.69 16.21
N PRO A 27 32.57 -21.21 16.10
CA PRO A 27 31.70 -20.83 15.00
C PRO A 27 31.60 -19.31 14.99
N CYS A 28 31.85 -18.69 13.84
CA CYS A 28 31.67 -17.26 13.66
C CYS A 28 30.24 -16.91 14.10
N THR A 29 30.09 -16.27 15.25
CA THR A 29 28.80 -15.90 15.85
C THR A 29 28.18 -14.67 15.20
N ASP A 30 28.83 -14.09 14.19
CA ASP A 30 28.37 -12.93 13.44
C ASP A 30 28.02 -13.27 11.98
N CYS A 31 27.39 -14.43 11.76
CA CYS A 31 26.56 -14.56 10.57
C CYS A 31 25.30 -13.72 10.84
N PRO A 32 24.88 -12.77 9.98
CA PRO A 32 23.59 -12.11 10.17
C PRO A 32 22.54 -13.22 10.25
N GLN A 33 21.94 -13.38 11.43
CA GLN A 33 20.86 -14.34 11.62
C GLN A 33 19.84 -14.08 10.52
N GLN A 34 19.55 -15.12 9.73
CA GLN A 34 18.45 -15.07 8.77
C GLN A 34 17.24 -14.58 9.55
N VAL A 35 16.79 -13.36 9.24
CA VAL A 35 15.61 -12.77 9.86
C VAL A 35 14.50 -13.79 9.65
N ASP A 36 13.75 -14.12 10.72
CA ASP A 36 12.58 -14.99 10.60
C ASP A 36 11.76 -14.53 9.38
N THR A 37 11.53 -15.42 8.42
CA THR A 37 10.89 -15.05 7.15
C THR A 37 9.44 -15.49 7.15
N THR A 38 8.54 -14.65 6.67
CA THR A 38 7.15 -15.07 6.50
C THR A 38 6.95 -15.97 5.28
N SER A 39 5.86 -16.73 5.23
CA SER A 39 5.59 -17.62 4.11
C SER A 39 5.07 -16.84 2.89
N HIS A 40 5.54 -17.22 1.70
CA HIS A 40 4.94 -16.82 0.43
C HIS A 40 3.75 -17.71 0.01
N ASP A 41 3.32 -18.64 0.85
CA ASP A 41 2.25 -19.60 0.54
C ASP A 41 0.87 -18.98 0.75
N PHE A 42 0.40 -18.29 -0.28
CA PHE A 42 -0.94 -17.73 -0.36
C PHE A 42 -1.78 -18.47 -1.40
N THR A 43 -3.04 -18.72 -1.06
CA THR A 43 -4.08 -19.07 -2.04
C THR A 43 -4.90 -17.82 -2.37
N PHE A 44 -4.98 -17.46 -3.65
CA PHE A 44 -5.71 -16.26 -4.09
C PHE A 44 -7.03 -16.60 -4.80
N TYR A 45 -8.01 -15.72 -4.60
CA TYR A 45 -9.30 -15.71 -5.27
C TYR A 45 -9.53 -14.31 -5.86
N VAL A 46 -9.92 -14.26 -7.14
CA VAL A 46 -10.22 -13.00 -7.84
C VAL A 46 -11.71 -12.93 -8.10
N ASP A 47 -12.36 -11.89 -7.60
CA ASP A 47 -13.78 -11.60 -7.83
C ASP A 47 -13.95 -10.26 -8.53
N THR A 48 -15.05 -10.13 -9.29
CA THR A 48 -15.48 -8.87 -9.88
C THR A 48 -16.82 -8.41 -9.31
N LEU A 49 -17.00 -7.10 -9.22
CA LEU A 49 -18.22 -6.45 -8.71
C LEU A 49 -18.76 -5.44 -9.73
N GLY A 50 -20.08 -5.28 -9.74
CA GLY A 50 -20.80 -4.46 -10.72
C GLY A 50 -20.89 -5.12 -12.10
N ASP A 51 -21.73 -4.57 -12.97
CA ASP A 51 -21.98 -5.06 -14.33
C ASP A 51 -21.15 -4.34 -15.41
N GLY A 52 -20.34 -3.35 -15.00
CA GLY A 52 -19.49 -2.55 -15.88
C GLY A 52 -19.54 -1.07 -15.54
N ASN A 53 -19.55 -0.22 -16.58
CA ASN A 53 -19.69 1.24 -16.47
C ASN A 53 -18.64 1.90 -15.55
N SER A 54 -17.36 1.65 -15.81
CA SER A 54 -16.24 2.22 -15.06
C SER A 54 -16.30 1.91 -13.56
N SER A 55 -16.78 0.72 -13.19
CA SER A 55 -16.72 0.28 -11.80
C SER A 55 -15.27 0.04 -11.38
N VAL A 56 -14.90 0.52 -10.20
CA VAL A 56 -13.55 0.48 -9.66
C VAL A 56 -13.61 0.55 -8.14
N LEU A 57 -12.81 -0.27 -7.46
CA LEU A 57 -12.54 -0.09 -6.03
C LEU A 57 -11.20 0.65 -5.85
N LYS A 58 -11.17 1.63 -4.97
CA LYS A 58 -10.02 2.54 -4.77
C LYS A 58 -9.31 2.34 -3.44
N ASP A 59 -10.01 1.81 -2.44
CA ASP A 59 -9.42 1.57 -1.13
C ASP A 59 -10.06 0.41 -0.40
N ILE A 60 -9.31 -0.18 0.52
CA ILE A 60 -9.69 -1.38 1.27
C ILE A 60 -9.14 -1.31 2.69
N VAL A 61 -9.89 -1.89 3.63
CA VAL A 61 -9.47 -2.08 5.02
C VAL A 61 -9.94 -3.44 5.53
N ILE A 62 -9.04 -4.17 6.19
CA ILE A 62 -9.32 -5.42 6.88
C ILE A 62 -9.51 -5.09 8.36
N LEU A 63 -10.77 -5.00 8.80
CA LEU A 63 -11.09 -4.79 10.20
C LEU A 63 -10.60 -5.98 11.04
N ASN A 64 -10.84 -7.18 10.53
CA ASN A 64 -10.33 -8.45 11.06
C ASN A 64 -10.41 -9.53 9.96
N GLU A 65 -9.93 -10.75 10.23
CA GLU A 65 -9.87 -11.82 9.23
C GLU A 65 -11.24 -12.24 8.65
N LYS A 66 -12.36 -11.83 9.25
CA LYS A 66 -13.73 -12.11 8.79
C LYS A 66 -14.44 -10.90 8.20
N THR A 67 -14.07 -9.69 8.60
CA THR A 67 -14.74 -8.45 8.21
C THR A 67 -13.79 -7.56 7.41
N ILE A 68 -14.13 -7.34 6.15
CA ILE A 68 -13.36 -6.53 5.19
C ILE A 68 -14.29 -5.49 4.58
N PHE A 69 -13.83 -4.26 4.41
CA PHE A 69 -14.55 -3.21 3.71
C PHE A 69 -13.73 -2.68 2.55
N ALA A 70 -14.37 -2.43 1.40
CA ALA A 70 -13.76 -1.72 0.30
C ALA A 70 -14.69 -0.62 -0.22
N VAL A 71 -14.10 0.43 -0.79
CA VAL A 71 -14.82 1.59 -1.31
C VAL A 71 -14.40 1.95 -2.72
N GLY A 72 -15.31 2.56 -3.47
CA GLY A 72 -15.10 2.95 -4.85
C GLY A 72 -16.41 3.31 -5.56
N SER A 73 -16.54 2.89 -6.81
CA SER A 73 -17.79 2.93 -7.58
C SER A 73 -18.11 1.53 -8.08
N ILE A 74 -19.33 1.05 -7.82
CA ILE A 74 -19.80 -0.28 -8.18
C ILE A 74 -21.17 -0.12 -8.86
N ASN A 75 -21.16 -0.09 -10.19
CA ASN A 75 -22.32 0.18 -11.01
C ASN A 75 -23.01 -1.12 -11.45
N PHE A 76 -24.33 -1.17 -11.31
CA PHE A 76 -25.16 -2.29 -11.71
C PHE A 76 -26.13 -1.86 -12.81
N LYS A 77 -26.52 -2.82 -13.65
CA LYS A 77 -27.64 -2.60 -14.55
C LYS A 77 -28.95 -2.76 -13.78
N ASN A 78 -29.94 -1.97 -14.15
CA ASN A 78 -31.28 -2.12 -13.64
C ASN A 78 -31.98 -3.33 -14.28
N ARG A 79 -33.25 -3.55 -13.91
CA ARG A 79 -34.05 -4.69 -14.40
C ARG A 79 -34.24 -4.71 -15.93
N ASN A 80 -34.04 -3.59 -16.61
CA ASN A 80 -34.13 -3.47 -18.06
C ASN A 80 -32.77 -3.66 -18.76
N GLY A 81 -31.69 -3.88 -17.99
CA GLY A 81 -30.33 -4.02 -18.53
C GLY A 81 -29.62 -2.70 -18.83
N GLU A 82 -30.15 -1.58 -18.34
CA GLU A 82 -29.63 -0.22 -18.55
C GLU A 82 -28.85 0.26 -17.32
N TYR A 83 -27.88 1.15 -17.52
CA TYR A 83 -27.26 1.88 -16.41
C TYR A 83 -28.11 3.10 -16.09
N ASP A 84 -28.52 3.25 -14.84
CA ASP A 84 -29.18 4.45 -14.35
C ASP A 84 -28.40 5.07 -13.18
N PRO A 85 -28.61 6.37 -12.88
CA PRO A 85 -27.87 7.07 -11.83
C PRO A 85 -28.08 6.51 -10.42
N ASP A 86 -29.09 5.67 -10.20
CA ASP A 86 -29.42 5.14 -8.88
C ASP A 86 -28.91 3.71 -8.64
N SER A 87 -28.58 2.99 -9.71
CA SER A 87 -28.11 1.61 -9.71
C SER A 87 -26.61 1.54 -9.43
N PHE A 88 -26.19 2.08 -8.29
CA PHE A 88 -24.81 1.97 -7.82
C PHE A 88 -24.72 1.74 -6.32
N TYR A 89 -23.61 1.13 -5.93
CA TYR A 89 -23.10 1.08 -4.58
C TYR A 89 -21.67 1.61 -4.59
N ASN A 90 -21.19 2.06 -3.44
CA ASN A 90 -19.86 2.63 -3.31
C ASN A 90 -19.10 2.11 -2.09
N VAL A 91 -19.74 1.32 -1.25
CA VAL A 91 -19.14 0.56 -0.16
C VAL A 91 -19.59 -0.89 -0.27
N VAL A 92 -18.65 -1.82 -0.09
CA VAL A 92 -18.93 -3.25 0.00
C VAL A 92 -18.24 -3.82 1.24
N LYS A 93 -18.98 -4.63 1.99
CA LYS A 93 -18.52 -5.36 3.18
C LYS A 93 -18.54 -6.85 2.88
N TRP A 94 -17.47 -7.54 3.24
CA TRP A 94 -17.45 -8.99 3.33
C TRP A 94 -17.59 -9.43 4.78
N VAL A 95 -18.45 -10.42 5.02
CA VAL A 95 -18.54 -11.16 6.27
C VAL A 95 -18.35 -12.63 5.93
N GLY A 96 -17.11 -13.12 6.06
CA GLY A 96 -16.73 -14.41 5.49
C GLY A 96 -16.89 -14.41 3.96
N THR A 97 -17.79 -15.24 3.44
CA THR A 97 -18.06 -15.34 1.99
C THR A 97 -19.15 -14.40 1.49
N ASP A 98 -19.98 -13.88 2.38
CA ASP A 98 -21.13 -13.06 2.02
C ASP A 98 -20.71 -11.62 1.74
N ARG A 99 -21.46 -10.96 0.85
CA ARG A 99 -21.23 -9.58 0.41
C ARG A 99 -22.45 -8.74 0.72
N ILE A 100 -22.23 -7.61 1.38
CA ILE A 100 -23.26 -6.62 1.69
C ILE A 100 -22.83 -5.30 1.04
N PHE A 101 -23.72 -4.71 0.26
CA PHE A 101 -23.46 -3.45 -0.44
C PHE A 101 -24.19 -2.30 0.24
N TYR A 102 -23.50 -1.16 0.37
CA TYR A 102 -24.05 0.06 0.94
C TYR A 102 -23.86 1.22 -0.03
N LYS A 103 -24.78 2.18 0.09
CA LYS A 103 -24.75 3.45 -0.63
C LYS A 103 -24.52 4.55 0.39
N SER A 104 -23.40 5.25 0.27
CA SER A 104 -23.17 6.50 1.02
C SER A 104 -23.85 7.68 0.33
N ASN A 105 -23.77 8.87 0.94
CA ASN A 105 -24.34 10.11 0.38
C ASN A 105 -23.44 10.76 -0.71
N SER A 106 -22.57 9.98 -1.36
CA SER A 106 -21.70 10.40 -2.47
C SER A 106 -21.77 9.38 -3.61
N PHE A 107 -21.37 9.75 -4.83
CA PHE A 107 -21.30 8.83 -5.97
C PHE A 107 -20.04 7.96 -5.94
N GLU A 108 -18.87 8.58 -5.74
CA GLU A 108 -17.58 7.89 -5.78
C GLU A 108 -16.82 8.14 -4.48
N LEU A 109 -16.12 7.10 -4.01
CA LEU A 109 -15.31 7.11 -2.79
C LEU A 109 -13.86 6.75 -3.14
N ASN A 110 -12.91 7.52 -2.60
CA ASN A 110 -11.48 7.36 -2.84
C ASN A 110 -10.75 6.65 -1.72
N SER A 111 -11.20 6.82 -0.47
CA SER A 111 -10.51 6.27 0.69
C SER A 111 -11.45 5.92 1.83
N ILE A 112 -10.99 5.01 2.69
CA ILE A 112 -11.73 4.45 3.82
C ILE A 112 -10.83 4.34 5.06
N ILE A 113 -11.40 4.59 6.23
CA ILE A 113 -10.85 4.14 7.52
C ILE A 113 -11.97 3.56 8.37
N CYS A 114 -11.68 2.48 9.07
CA CYS A 114 -12.64 1.72 9.87
C CYS A 114 -12.06 1.47 11.25
N PHE A 115 -12.81 1.86 12.29
CA PHE A 115 -12.46 1.60 13.69
C PHE A 115 -13.33 0.49 14.30
N SER A 116 -14.55 0.35 13.80
CA SER A 116 -15.46 -0.75 14.07
C SER A 116 -16.46 -0.87 12.92
N GLU A 117 -17.34 -1.88 12.95
CA GLU A 117 -18.40 -2.03 11.94
C GLU A 117 -19.41 -0.88 11.96
N ASP A 118 -19.48 -0.14 13.07
CA ASP A 118 -20.36 1.01 13.30
C ASP A 118 -19.60 2.34 13.36
N ASP A 119 -18.31 2.35 13.02
CA ASP A 119 -17.47 3.54 12.96
C ASP A 119 -16.60 3.47 11.71
N LEU A 120 -17.21 3.88 10.60
CA LEU A 120 -16.63 3.83 9.27
C LEU A 120 -16.64 5.22 8.63
N TRP A 121 -15.48 5.70 8.24
CA TRP A 121 -15.34 6.96 7.52
C TRP A 121 -14.92 6.69 6.08
N VAL A 122 -15.60 7.35 5.14
CA VAL A 122 -15.31 7.27 3.72
C VAL A 122 -15.13 8.66 3.14
N PHE A 123 -14.26 8.79 2.15
CA PHE A 123 -13.79 10.08 1.68
C PHE A 123 -13.87 10.23 0.17
N THR A 124 -14.21 11.44 -0.26
CA THR A 124 -14.22 11.88 -1.66
C THR A 124 -13.81 13.36 -1.71
N SER A 125 -14.64 14.27 -2.22
CA SER A 125 -14.51 15.71 -1.97
C SER A 125 -14.90 16.15 -0.55
N ALA A 126 -15.53 15.28 0.23
CA ALA A 126 -15.91 15.49 1.62
C ALA A 126 -15.86 14.16 2.42
N PRO A 127 -15.79 14.21 3.77
CA PRO A 127 -15.90 13.04 4.62
C PRO A 127 -17.36 12.66 4.86
N TYR A 128 -17.63 11.36 4.88
CA TYR A 128 -18.90 10.78 5.30
C TYR A 128 -18.65 9.71 6.36
N HIS A 129 -19.41 9.77 7.45
CA HIS A 129 -19.31 8.85 8.58
C HIS A 129 -20.54 7.96 8.66
N TRP A 130 -20.33 6.67 8.82
CA TRP A 130 -21.36 5.71 9.18
C TRP A 130 -21.24 5.39 10.66
N ASN A 131 -22.35 5.56 11.37
CA ASN A 131 -22.44 5.40 12.83
C ASN A 131 -23.15 4.10 13.27
N GLY A 132 -23.28 3.11 12.37
CA GLY A 132 -24.06 1.89 12.60
C GLY A 132 -25.53 1.97 12.17
N SER A 133 -26.05 3.16 11.90
CA SER A 133 -27.47 3.34 11.53
C SER A 133 -27.70 4.28 10.35
N ALA A 134 -26.89 5.33 10.21
CA ALA A 134 -27.03 6.32 9.16
C ALA A 134 -25.68 6.89 8.73
N TRP A 135 -25.65 7.42 7.50
CA TRP A 135 -24.54 8.21 6.97
C TRP A 135 -24.71 9.68 7.32
N GLN A 136 -23.64 10.28 7.87
CA GLN A 136 -23.54 11.71 8.14
C GLN A 136 -22.43 12.34 7.28
N GLY A 137 -22.75 13.40 6.55
CA GLY A 137 -21.76 14.19 5.80
C GLY A 137 -21.15 15.30 6.66
N PHE A 138 -19.87 15.62 6.40
CA PHE A 138 -19.14 16.68 7.10
C PHE A 138 -18.68 17.75 6.10
N ASP A 139 -18.97 19.01 6.43
CA ASP A 139 -18.48 20.14 5.66
C ASP A 139 -17.00 20.43 6.01
N ILE A 140 -16.17 20.51 4.96
CA ILE A 140 -14.75 20.83 5.05
C ILE A 140 -14.39 22.08 4.24
N THR A 141 -15.41 22.90 3.89
CA THR A 141 -15.23 24.16 3.17
C THR A 141 -14.24 25.07 3.92
N GLY A 142 -13.21 25.52 3.20
CA GLY A 142 -12.12 26.33 3.77
C GLY A 142 -11.15 25.56 4.68
N LYS A 143 -11.32 24.24 4.86
CA LYS A 143 -10.43 23.37 5.64
C LYS A 143 -9.61 22.42 4.77
N PHE A 144 -10.02 22.21 3.52
CA PHE A 144 -9.36 21.34 2.57
C PHE A 144 -9.66 21.82 1.14
N ASN A 145 -8.70 21.70 0.22
CA ASN A 145 -8.85 22.18 -1.15
C ASN A 145 -8.70 21.05 -2.18
N GLY A 146 -9.82 20.52 -2.64
CA GLY A 146 -9.90 19.49 -3.67
C GLY A 146 -10.35 18.14 -3.11
N SER A 147 -9.95 17.05 -3.76
CA SER A 147 -10.38 15.69 -3.43
C SER A 147 -9.45 15.02 -2.45
N VAL A 148 -10.01 14.31 -1.47
CA VAL A 148 -9.26 13.45 -0.55
C VAL A 148 -8.79 12.22 -1.32
N SER A 149 -7.48 11.96 -1.27
CA SER A 149 -6.84 10.81 -1.91
C SER A 149 -6.73 9.63 -0.95
N LYS A 150 -6.26 9.89 0.28
CA LYS A 150 -6.03 8.87 1.32
C LYS A 150 -6.24 9.44 2.71
N VAL A 151 -6.53 8.55 3.65
CA VAL A 151 -6.65 8.82 5.08
C VAL A 151 -5.75 7.86 5.87
N TRP A 152 -5.22 8.32 6.98
CA TRP A 152 -4.62 7.47 8.00
C TRP A 152 -5.01 7.97 9.39
N GLY A 153 -5.19 7.07 10.35
CA GLY A 153 -5.63 7.44 11.68
C GLY A 153 -5.28 6.44 12.75
N ALA A 154 -4.97 6.95 13.93
CA ALA A 154 -4.70 6.16 15.13
C ALA A 154 -5.98 5.83 15.91
N SER A 155 -7.00 6.67 15.78
CA SER A 155 -8.30 6.52 16.44
C SER A 155 -9.36 7.36 15.75
N ASN A 156 -10.63 7.16 16.09
CA ASN A 156 -11.75 7.98 15.61
C ASN A 156 -11.73 9.44 16.06
N LYS A 157 -10.75 9.85 16.87
CA LYS A 157 -10.53 11.24 17.30
C LYS A 157 -9.17 11.79 16.86
N ASN A 158 -8.38 11.02 16.13
CA ASN A 158 -7.07 11.45 15.67
C ASN A 158 -6.73 10.76 14.34
N TYR A 159 -7.03 11.45 13.24
CA TYR A 159 -6.72 10.98 11.90
C TYR A 159 -6.46 12.16 10.95
N TYR A 160 -5.76 11.86 9.87
CA TYR A 160 -5.26 12.82 8.89
C TYR A 160 -5.77 12.44 7.52
N MET A 161 -6.23 13.44 6.76
CA MET A 161 -6.55 13.28 5.36
C MET A 161 -5.58 14.07 4.49
N ILE A 162 -5.24 13.49 3.35
CA ILE A 162 -4.35 14.06 2.35
C ILE A 162 -5.05 14.02 0.99
N GLY A 163 -4.67 14.91 0.07
CA GLY A 163 -5.35 14.96 -1.21
C GLY A 163 -4.68 15.82 -2.27
N THR A 164 -5.50 16.23 -3.23
CA THR A 164 -5.07 17.04 -4.36
C THR A 164 -4.64 18.44 -3.93
N ASN A 165 -3.89 19.13 -4.79
CA ASN A 165 -3.43 20.52 -4.57
C ASN A 165 -2.58 20.71 -3.29
N GLY A 166 -1.86 19.66 -2.86
CA GLY A 166 -1.06 19.70 -1.63
C GLY A 166 -1.87 19.79 -0.34
N SER A 167 -3.17 19.48 -0.38
CA SER A 167 -4.06 19.59 0.76
C SER A 167 -3.81 18.51 1.81
N VAL A 168 -3.70 18.95 3.07
CA VAL A 168 -3.60 18.10 4.26
C VAL A 168 -4.48 18.69 5.35
N ALA A 169 -5.22 17.85 6.06
CA ALA A 169 -5.98 18.28 7.24
C ALA A 169 -5.96 17.20 8.34
N HIS A 170 -5.99 17.66 9.60
CA HIS A 170 -6.05 16.85 10.80
C HIS A 170 -7.42 16.93 11.44
N TYR A 171 -8.04 15.79 11.73
CA TYR A 171 -9.22 15.72 12.59
C TYR A 171 -8.80 15.44 14.03
N ASN A 172 -9.13 16.36 14.93
CA ASN A 172 -8.76 16.28 16.35
C ASN A 172 -9.89 15.77 17.26
N GLY A 173 -10.91 15.10 16.69
CA GLY A 173 -12.08 14.63 17.43
C GLY A 173 -13.24 15.62 17.44
N SER A 174 -13.07 16.82 16.89
CA SER A 174 -14.15 17.80 16.79
C SER A 174 -14.05 18.68 15.55
N ASN A 175 -12.84 19.07 15.15
CA ASN A 175 -12.60 19.99 14.05
C ASN A 175 -11.58 19.44 13.07
N TRP A 176 -11.77 19.85 11.81
CA TRP A 176 -10.76 19.72 10.76
C TRP A 176 -9.82 20.94 10.79
N ILE A 177 -8.54 20.68 10.99
CA ILE A 177 -7.48 21.70 11.06
C ILE A 177 -6.63 21.57 9.79
N PRO A 178 -6.61 22.59 8.90
CA PRO A 178 -5.75 22.57 7.72
C PRO A 178 -4.27 22.62 8.11
N ILE A 179 -3.43 21.89 7.39
CA ILE A 179 -1.99 21.86 7.56
C ILE A 179 -1.34 22.39 6.28
N SER A 180 -0.56 23.47 6.42
CA SER A 180 0.17 24.04 5.28
C SER A 180 1.38 23.18 4.95
N THR A 181 1.53 22.83 3.67
CA THR A 181 2.65 22.02 3.15
C THR A 181 3.57 22.82 2.22
N GLY A 182 3.08 23.93 1.67
CA GLY A 182 3.82 24.75 0.69
C GLY A 182 4.02 24.08 -0.68
N THR A 183 3.40 22.94 -0.94
CA THR A 183 3.40 22.29 -2.26
C THR A 183 2.01 22.30 -2.89
N THR A 184 1.96 22.11 -4.20
CA THR A 184 0.73 21.88 -4.97
C THR A 184 0.66 20.45 -5.51
N LEU A 185 1.67 19.62 -5.25
CA LEU A 185 1.67 18.22 -5.68
C LEU A 185 0.53 17.47 -4.99
N ASP A 186 -0.09 16.55 -5.73
CA ASP A 186 -1.12 15.69 -5.17
C ASP A 186 -0.48 14.65 -4.25
N PHE A 187 -1.02 14.56 -3.04
CA PHE A 187 -0.66 13.49 -2.12
C PHE A 187 -1.28 12.17 -2.58
N LYS A 188 -0.48 11.11 -2.51
CA LYS A 188 -0.81 9.77 -3.02
C LYS A 188 -1.05 8.76 -1.90
N ASP A 189 -0.26 8.82 -0.83
CA ASP A 189 -0.40 7.92 0.32
C ASP A 189 0.11 8.54 1.62
N ILE A 190 -0.42 8.05 2.73
CA ILE A 190 -0.08 8.45 4.08
C ILE A 190 -0.03 7.19 4.95
N TRP A 191 1.01 7.10 5.77
CA TRP A 191 1.15 6.02 6.74
C TRP A 191 1.74 6.57 8.03
N GLY A 192 1.34 5.96 9.14
CA GLY A 192 1.92 6.22 10.43
C GLY A 192 2.01 4.97 11.28
N ASP A 193 3.02 4.95 12.14
CA ASP A 193 3.28 3.88 13.09
C ASP A 193 3.73 4.49 14.43
N LYS A 194 3.45 3.78 15.52
CA LYS A 194 3.77 4.26 16.86
C LYS A 194 5.25 4.05 17.13
N ASN A 195 5.96 5.13 17.42
CA ASN A 195 7.36 5.05 17.83
C ASN A 195 7.44 4.37 19.21
N PRO A 196 8.13 3.22 19.33
CA PRO A 196 8.16 2.46 20.58
C PRO A 196 9.00 3.14 21.68
N THR A 197 9.89 4.06 21.32
CA THR A 197 10.72 4.81 22.27
C THR A 197 9.96 6.00 22.86
N THR A 198 9.27 6.79 22.02
CA THR A 198 8.60 8.03 22.47
C THR A 198 7.12 7.82 22.81
N GLY A 199 6.49 6.78 22.27
CA GLY A 199 5.05 6.55 22.36
C GLY A 199 4.21 7.43 21.43
N GLU A 200 4.84 8.31 20.66
CA GLU A 200 4.18 9.19 19.67
C GLU A 200 4.04 8.50 18.32
N TYR A 201 3.07 8.93 17.52
CA TYR A 201 2.97 8.46 16.13
C TYR A 201 3.97 9.19 15.23
N GLU A 202 4.77 8.43 14.51
CA GLU A 202 5.48 8.91 13.33
C GLU A 202 4.52 8.85 12.15
N ILE A 203 4.39 9.95 11.39
CA ILE A 203 3.46 10.04 10.27
C ILE A 203 4.20 10.64 9.08
N TYR A 204 4.10 9.97 7.94
CA TYR A 204 4.69 10.44 6.69
C TYR A 204 3.68 10.34 5.55
N ALA A 205 3.71 11.34 4.66
CA ALA A 205 2.88 11.40 3.47
C ALA A 205 3.73 11.63 2.23
N VAL A 206 3.39 10.97 1.13
CA VAL A 206 4.09 11.08 -0.15
C VAL A 206 3.23 11.83 -1.16
N ALA A 207 3.84 12.78 -1.87
CA ALA A 207 3.20 13.56 -2.93
C ALA A 207 3.99 13.43 -4.22
N SER A 208 3.28 13.34 -5.35
CA SER A 208 3.91 13.26 -6.68
C SER A 208 2.97 13.74 -7.77
N LYS A 209 3.54 14.15 -8.91
CA LYS A 209 2.76 14.64 -10.06
C LYS A 209 2.06 13.53 -10.85
N GLY A 210 2.56 12.29 -10.75
CA GLY A 210 2.00 11.13 -11.45
C GLY A 210 3.08 10.14 -11.89
N PRO A 211 2.68 9.00 -12.48
CA PRO A 211 3.56 7.85 -12.69
C PRO A 211 4.73 8.12 -13.64
N PHE A 212 4.55 9.00 -14.63
CA PHE A 212 5.56 9.32 -15.64
C PHE A 212 6.42 10.55 -15.31
N SER A 213 6.32 11.08 -14.08
CA SER A 213 7.11 12.22 -13.61
C SER A 213 8.21 11.79 -12.65
N THR A 214 9.20 12.66 -12.46
CA THR A 214 10.22 12.54 -11.40
C THR A 214 9.91 13.46 -10.20
N GLU A 215 8.89 14.33 -10.31
CA GLU A 215 8.50 15.25 -9.25
C GLU A 215 7.82 14.49 -8.10
N ARG A 216 8.45 14.56 -6.94
CA ARG A 216 8.04 13.86 -5.72
C ARG A 216 8.46 14.65 -4.47
N LYS A 217 7.71 14.49 -3.40
CA LYS A 217 8.03 15.00 -2.06
C LYS A 217 7.58 14.00 -1.01
N ILE A 218 8.27 13.97 0.12
CA ILE A 218 7.83 13.27 1.32
C ILE A 218 7.76 14.29 2.45
N PHE A 219 6.67 14.27 3.20
CA PHE A 219 6.44 15.15 4.34
C PHE A 219 6.33 14.33 5.61
N ARG A 220 7.07 14.74 6.64
CA ARG A 220 6.77 14.36 8.02
C ARG A 220 5.62 15.21 8.52
N ILE A 221 4.60 14.59 9.11
CA ILE A 221 3.46 15.29 9.71
C ILE A 221 3.55 15.14 11.24
N GLN A 222 3.49 16.26 11.96
CA GLN A 222 3.53 16.30 13.42
C GLN A 222 2.49 17.31 13.92
N GLY A 223 1.40 16.82 14.51
CA GLY A 223 0.29 17.68 14.93
C GLY A 223 -0.26 18.45 13.74
N THR A 224 -0.04 19.76 13.71
CA THR A 224 -0.49 20.67 12.64
C THR A 224 0.66 21.19 11.77
N THR A 225 1.81 20.54 11.80
CA THR A 225 3.00 20.93 11.03
C THR A 225 3.36 19.84 10.02
N ALA A 226 3.66 20.25 8.78
CA ALA A 226 4.25 19.40 7.76
C ALA A 226 5.67 19.88 7.45
N THR A 227 6.64 18.97 7.45
CA THR A 227 8.03 19.27 7.14
C THR A 227 8.51 18.35 6.03
N GLU A 228 8.96 18.92 4.92
CA GLU A 228 9.54 18.16 3.81
C GLU A 228 10.85 17.47 4.25
N ILE A 229 11.05 16.23 3.84
CA ILE A 229 12.27 15.45 4.09
C ILE A 229 12.93 15.05 2.76
N SER A 230 14.22 14.72 2.80
CA SER A 230 14.99 14.38 1.61
C SER A 230 14.43 13.15 0.86
N THR A 231 14.39 13.28 -0.47
CA THR A 231 14.05 12.22 -1.44
C THR A 231 15.27 11.82 -2.30
N ASP A 232 16.48 12.15 -1.83
CA ASP A 232 17.73 11.83 -2.51
C ASP A 232 17.87 10.31 -2.67
N GLY A 233 18.25 9.85 -3.86
CA GLY A 233 18.34 8.42 -4.18
C GLY A 233 17.07 7.79 -4.77
N ILE A 234 15.93 8.50 -4.79
CA ILE A 234 14.71 8.07 -5.50
C ILE A 234 14.71 8.72 -6.89
N PRO A 235 14.92 8.00 -8.01
CA PRO A 235 14.94 8.60 -9.35
C PRO A 235 13.56 8.89 -9.95
N TYR A 236 12.50 8.17 -9.52
CA TYR A 236 11.18 8.22 -10.15
C TYR A 236 10.10 8.74 -9.19
N SER A 237 8.88 8.92 -9.69
CA SER A 237 7.72 9.22 -8.84
C SER A 237 7.47 8.14 -7.80
N ALA A 238 6.92 8.58 -6.68
CA ALA A 238 6.48 7.72 -5.59
C ALA A 238 4.96 7.86 -5.39
N SER A 239 4.30 6.73 -5.12
CA SER A 239 2.85 6.60 -4.95
C SER A 239 2.46 6.13 -3.57
N CYS A 240 3.31 5.35 -2.89
CA CYS A 240 2.99 4.76 -1.60
C CYS A 240 4.17 4.80 -0.64
N ILE A 241 3.83 4.77 0.65
CA ILE A 241 4.78 4.75 1.75
C ILE A 241 4.29 3.78 2.82
N TRP A 242 5.20 2.97 3.34
CA TRP A 242 4.93 2.10 4.48
C TRP A 242 6.20 1.94 5.30
N PHE A 243 6.04 1.79 6.62
CA PHE A 243 7.19 1.60 7.51
C PHE A 243 6.77 0.99 8.84
N THR A 244 7.76 0.43 9.53
CA THR A 244 7.70 0.20 10.98
C THR A 244 8.65 1.19 11.65
N SER A 245 8.14 1.98 12.59
CA SER A 245 8.86 3.07 13.24
C SER A 245 10.14 2.55 13.90
N GLN A 246 11.24 3.29 13.70
CA GLN A 246 12.58 2.94 14.17
C GLN A 246 13.15 1.61 13.64
N LYS A 247 12.55 1.00 12.61
CA LYS A 247 13.09 -0.21 11.97
C LYS A 247 13.50 0.05 10.53
N GLN A 248 12.54 0.22 9.63
CA GLN A 248 12.81 0.44 8.21
C GLN A 248 11.63 1.13 7.53
N TYR A 249 11.95 2.01 6.58
CA TYR A 249 11.01 2.85 5.85
C TYR A 249 11.09 2.52 4.37
N TYR A 250 9.93 2.41 3.72
CA TYR A 250 9.81 2.00 2.32
C TYR A 250 8.95 2.98 1.54
N VAL A 251 9.36 3.23 0.30
CA VAL A 251 8.62 4.03 -0.66
C VAL A 251 8.60 3.27 -1.98
N ALA A 252 7.45 3.25 -2.66
CA ALA A 252 7.35 2.68 -3.98
C ALA A 252 6.50 3.54 -4.94
N GLY A 253 6.63 3.25 -6.23
CA GLY A 253 6.01 3.96 -7.34
C GLY A 253 6.57 3.44 -8.65
N GLY A 254 7.38 4.25 -9.34
CA GLY A 254 8.14 3.80 -10.53
C GLY A 254 9.31 2.86 -10.24
N GLY A 255 9.43 2.39 -9.00
CA GLY A 255 10.47 1.52 -8.45
C GLY A 255 10.22 1.35 -6.95
N MET A 256 11.15 0.73 -6.23
CA MET A 256 11.02 0.51 -4.79
C MET A 256 12.31 0.91 -4.07
N TRP A 257 12.19 1.64 -2.96
CA TRP A 257 13.31 2.13 -2.19
C TRP A 257 13.10 1.97 -0.70
N LYS A 258 14.20 1.81 0.04
CA LYS A 258 14.20 1.71 1.48
C LYS A 258 15.23 2.63 2.14
N LYS A 259 15.00 2.91 3.43
CA LYS A 259 15.90 3.68 4.29
C LYS A 259 15.72 3.27 5.75
N ASP A 260 16.80 3.19 6.51
CA ASP A 260 16.74 2.77 7.92
C ASP A 260 16.34 3.93 8.84
N ASN A 261 16.83 5.13 8.55
CA ASN A 261 16.39 6.35 9.22
C ASN A 261 15.92 7.36 8.18
N ILE A 262 14.62 7.54 8.05
CA ILE A 262 14.04 8.37 6.99
C ILE A 262 14.47 9.85 7.06
N THR A 263 14.87 10.34 8.24
CA THR A 263 15.29 11.73 8.47
C THR A 263 16.78 11.98 8.28
N SER A 264 17.60 10.94 8.07
CA SER A 264 19.02 11.12 7.80
C SER A 264 19.26 11.75 6.41
N ASN A 265 20.47 12.27 6.19
CA ASN A 265 20.90 12.76 4.88
C ASN A 265 21.43 11.65 3.96
N THR A 266 21.34 10.37 4.36
CA THR A 266 21.78 9.27 3.48
C THR A 266 20.78 9.08 2.35
N PRO A 267 21.22 8.82 1.10
CA PRO A 267 20.30 8.54 0.02
C PRO A 267 19.46 7.30 0.28
N TRP A 268 18.21 7.31 -0.18
CA TRP A 268 17.37 6.14 -0.31
C TRP A 268 18.07 5.07 -1.17
N GLN A 269 17.94 3.81 -0.77
CA GLN A 269 18.59 2.68 -1.43
C GLN A 269 17.54 1.87 -2.20
N SER A 270 17.89 1.39 -3.40
CA SER A 270 17.01 0.51 -4.17
C SER A 270 16.65 -0.75 -3.35
N PHE A 271 15.38 -1.15 -3.46
CA PHE A 271 14.78 -2.29 -2.79
C PHE A 271 13.90 -3.09 -3.76
N GLU A 272 14.39 -3.28 -4.98
CA GLU A 272 13.62 -3.88 -6.08
C GLU A 272 14.16 -5.22 -6.60
N ASN A 273 15.14 -5.83 -5.90
CA ASN A 273 15.69 -7.10 -6.34
C ASN A 273 14.62 -8.21 -6.33
N GLY A 274 14.33 -8.78 -7.51
CA GLY A 274 13.25 -9.74 -7.70
C GLY A 274 11.84 -9.14 -7.86
N VAL A 275 11.74 -7.82 -8.04
CA VAL A 275 10.49 -7.10 -8.31
C VAL A 275 10.36 -6.84 -9.82
N THR A 276 9.13 -6.84 -10.32
CA THR A 276 8.84 -6.51 -11.72
C THR A 276 8.95 -4.98 -11.95
N PRO A 277 9.11 -4.52 -13.21
CA PRO A 277 9.26 -3.08 -13.49
C PRO A 277 7.92 -2.30 -13.52
N TYR A 278 6.82 -2.91 -13.05
CA TYR A 278 5.51 -2.29 -13.12
C TYR A 278 5.30 -1.26 -12.01
N TYR A 279 4.49 -0.26 -12.32
CA TYR A 279 4.23 0.82 -11.37
C TYR A 279 3.45 0.29 -10.17
N ILE A 280 3.97 0.55 -8.96
CA ILE A 280 3.33 0.18 -7.70
C ILE A 280 2.39 1.32 -7.29
N TYR A 281 1.17 1.01 -6.89
CA TYR A 281 0.18 1.98 -6.41
C TYR A 281 0.03 1.97 -4.90
N GLY A 282 0.13 0.81 -4.27
CA GLY A 282 -0.11 0.63 -2.84
C GLY A 282 0.84 -0.36 -2.21
N MET A 283 1.17 -0.13 -0.95
CA MET A 283 2.00 -1.01 -0.12
C MET A 283 1.50 -1.01 1.31
N ARG A 284 1.34 -2.19 1.91
CA ARG A 284 1.06 -2.36 3.35
C ARG A 284 1.81 -3.57 3.87
N GLY A 285 2.01 -3.63 5.19
CA GLY A 285 2.71 -4.73 5.82
C GLY A 285 2.36 -4.86 7.29
N GLN A 286 2.64 -6.04 7.84
CA GLN A 286 2.50 -6.33 9.27
C GLN A 286 3.82 -6.14 10.03
N SER A 287 4.94 -6.30 9.32
CA SER A 287 6.29 -6.20 9.84
C SER A 287 7.29 -6.07 8.68
N VAL A 288 8.54 -5.72 8.97
CA VAL A 288 9.59 -5.50 7.95
C VAL A 288 9.91 -6.74 7.10
N ASN A 289 9.43 -7.91 7.51
CA ASN A 289 9.52 -9.21 6.84
C ASN A 289 8.16 -9.72 6.32
N ASP A 290 7.13 -8.88 6.30
CA ASP A 290 5.78 -9.23 5.84
C ASP A 290 5.15 -7.99 5.18
N ILE A 291 5.57 -7.73 3.94
CA ILE A 291 5.16 -6.56 3.16
C ILE A 291 4.48 -7.04 1.88
N VAL A 292 3.38 -6.38 1.52
CA VAL A 292 2.64 -6.59 0.29
C VAL A 292 2.66 -5.31 -0.52
N ALA A 293 2.89 -5.42 -1.82
CA ALA A 293 2.79 -4.31 -2.75
C ALA A 293 1.91 -4.69 -3.94
N VAL A 294 1.14 -3.73 -4.45
CA VAL A 294 0.23 -3.92 -5.59
C VAL A 294 0.36 -2.82 -6.60
N GLY A 295 0.13 -3.14 -7.88
CA GLY A 295 0.42 -2.23 -8.97
C GLY A 295 -0.31 -2.56 -10.27
N SER A 296 0.23 -2.01 -11.35
CA SER A 296 -0.29 -2.18 -12.70
C SER A 296 -0.11 -3.59 -13.24
N PHE A 297 -0.92 -3.95 -14.24
CA PHE A 297 -0.83 -5.21 -14.97
C PHE A 297 -0.84 -6.47 -14.09
N GLY A 298 -1.65 -6.46 -13.03
CA GLY A 298 -1.82 -7.57 -12.11
C GLY A 298 -0.69 -7.76 -11.12
N GLU A 299 0.13 -6.73 -10.92
CA GLU A 299 1.22 -6.83 -9.96
C GLU A 299 0.67 -6.97 -8.54
N LEU A 300 0.97 -8.12 -7.92
CA LEU A 300 0.78 -8.39 -6.51
C LEU A 300 2.05 -9.09 -6.02
N LEU A 301 2.73 -8.45 -5.09
CA LEU A 301 4.03 -8.81 -4.57
C LEU A 301 3.94 -9.10 -3.07
N HIS A 302 4.70 -10.09 -2.59
CA HIS A 302 4.94 -10.30 -1.17
C HIS A 302 6.43 -10.35 -0.89
N TYR A 303 6.89 -9.62 0.13
CA TYR A 303 8.25 -9.69 0.68
C TYR A 303 8.24 -10.42 2.00
N ASN A 304 9.07 -11.45 2.11
CA ASN A 304 9.15 -12.26 3.32
C ASN A 304 10.32 -11.92 4.27
N GLY A 305 10.99 -10.79 4.08
CA GLY A 305 12.22 -10.48 4.83
C GLY A 305 13.52 -10.92 4.13
N THR A 306 13.42 -11.73 3.08
CA THR A 306 14.58 -12.15 2.27
C THR A 306 14.37 -11.86 0.79
N SER A 307 13.23 -12.24 0.22
CA SER A 307 12.93 -12.14 -1.20
C SER A 307 11.53 -11.61 -1.46
N TRP A 308 11.37 -10.98 -2.62
CA TRP A 308 10.07 -10.69 -3.21
C TRP A 308 9.56 -11.89 -4.02
N LYS A 309 8.25 -12.13 -3.98
CA LYS A 309 7.55 -13.04 -4.88
C LYS A 309 6.41 -12.29 -5.56
N SER A 310 6.38 -12.33 -6.89
CA SER A 310 5.24 -11.87 -7.67
C SER A 310 4.25 -13.01 -7.90
N PHE A 311 2.96 -12.69 -7.80
CA PHE A 311 1.85 -13.61 -8.05
C PHE A 311 1.10 -13.30 -9.35
N ARG A 312 1.60 -12.35 -10.13
CA ARG A 312 1.03 -11.90 -11.40
C ARG A 312 0.74 -13.04 -12.39
N ASP A 313 1.59 -14.06 -12.43
CA ASP A 313 1.47 -15.16 -13.38
C ASP A 313 0.40 -16.19 -12.97
N LEU A 314 -0.26 -16.00 -11.82
CA LEU A 314 -1.40 -16.82 -11.44
C LEU A 314 -2.61 -16.57 -12.35
N PRO A 315 -3.44 -17.59 -12.62
CA PRO A 315 -4.66 -17.41 -13.39
C PRO A 315 -5.57 -16.33 -12.79
N GLY A 316 -6.08 -15.44 -13.66
CA GLY A 316 -6.99 -14.36 -13.28
C GLY A 316 -6.32 -13.03 -12.90
N PHE A 317 -4.97 -12.96 -12.83
CA PHE A 317 -4.25 -11.72 -12.55
C PHE A 317 -3.98 -10.87 -13.80
N ASN A 318 -4.03 -11.46 -14.98
CA ASN A 318 -3.85 -10.75 -16.24
C ASN A 318 -4.84 -9.59 -16.36
N ASN A 319 -4.34 -8.39 -16.69
CA ASN A 319 -5.12 -7.15 -16.89
C ASN A 319 -5.81 -6.58 -15.63
N LEU A 320 -5.49 -7.07 -14.43
CA LEU A 320 -5.88 -6.36 -13.21
C LEU A 320 -5.09 -5.06 -13.09
N GLU A 321 -5.70 -4.04 -12.52
CA GLU A 321 -5.03 -2.84 -12.05
C GLU A 321 -5.40 -2.67 -10.58
N LEU A 322 -4.42 -2.86 -9.68
CA LEU A 322 -4.65 -2.95 -8.23
C LEU A 322 -4.15 -1.68 -7.53
N TYR A 323 -5.06 -0.91 -6.96
CA TYR A 323 -4.78 0.42 -6.40
C TYR A 323 -4.50 0.44 -4.91
N SER A 324 -5.10 -0.48 -4.15
CA SER A 324 -4.94 -0.53 -2.71
C SER A 324 -4.86 -1.97 -2.23
N VAL A 325 -4.15 -2.16 -1.14
CA VAL A 325 -3.94 -3.47 -0.50
C VAL A 325 -3.93 -3.29 0.99
N ASP A 326 -4.41 -4.30 1.71
CA ASP A 326 -4.27 -4.41 3.15
C ASP A 326 -3.97 -5.86 3.53
N ILE A 327 -3.30 -6.05 4.66
CA ILE A 327 -2.91 -7.37 5.17
C ILE A 327 -3.05 -7.41 6.69
N LYS A 328 -3.70 -8.45 7.19
CA LYS A 328 -3.91 -8.67 8.62
C LYS A 328 -4.02 -10.16 8.92
N GLY A 329 -3.19 -10.62 9.86
CA GLY A 329 -3.04 -12.05 10.15
C GLY A 329 -2.67 -12.81 8.89
N ASN A 330 -3.51 -13.78 8.53
CA ASN A 330 -3.33 -14.60 7.33
C ASN A 330 -4.16 -14.13 6.14
N VAL A 331 -4.83 -12.97 6.23
CA VAL A 331 -5.70 -12.43 5.18
C VAL A 331 -5.03 -11.23 4.52
N LEU A 332 -4.95 -11.28 3.19
CA LEU A 332 -4.48 -10.20 2.32
C LEU A 332 -5.61 -9.87 1.36
N CYS A 333 -5.96 -8.60 1.21
CA CYS A 333 -6.93 -8.19 0.20
C CYS A 333 -6.41 -7.01 -0.61
N ALA A 334 -6.55 -7.10 -1.93
CA ALA A 334 -6.21 -6.04 -2.86
C ALA A 334 -7.41 -5.69 -3.73
N VAL A 335 -7.54 -4.42 -4.11
CA VAL A 335 -8.69 -3.91 -4.86
C VAL A 335 -8.29 -3.00 -5.99
N GLY A 336 -9.17 -2.93 -6.99
CA GLY A 336 -8.93 -2.14 -8.18
C GLY A 336 -10.01 -2.34 -9.24
N TYR A 337 -9.59 -2.52 -10.48
CA TYR A 337 -10.48 -2.84 -11.59
C TYR A 337 -9.91 -3.89 -12.55
N ILE A 338 -10.80 -4.44 -13.37
CA ILE A 338 -10.50 -5.23 -14.57
C ILE A 338 -11.45 -4.84 -15.68
N GLY A 339 -10.92 -4.35 -16.79
CA GLY A 339 -11.72 -3.80 -17.88
C GLY A 339 -12.58 -2.63 -17.38
N ASN A 340 -13.89 -2.82 -17.28
CA ASN A 340 -14.84 -1.82 -16.77
C ASN A 340 -15.54 -2.24 -15.47
N ARG A 341 -15.07 -3.30 -14.81
CA ARG A 341 -15.63 -3.85 -13.57
C ARG A 341 -14.68 -3.62 -12.41
N ALA A 342 -15.24 -3.42 -11.21
CA ALA A 342 -14.45 -3.40 -9.98
C ALA A 342 -13.89 -4.81 -9.72
N CYS A 343 -12.69 -4.91 -9.17
CA CYS A 343 -12.09 -6.19 -8.79
C CYS A 343 -11.65 -6.20 -7.33
N VAL A 344 -11.68 -7.40 -6.74
CA VAL A 344 -11.09 -7.70 -5.44
C VAL A 344 -10.31 -9.00 -5.55
N VAL A 345 -9.11 -9.00 -5.01
CA VAL A 345 -8.25 -10.17 -4.85
C VAL A 345 -8.16 -10.48 -3.37
N ARG A 346 -8.55 -11.69 -2.97
CA ARG A 346 -8.49 -12.16 -1.58
C ARG A 346 -7.48 -13.30 -1.48
N GLY A 347 -6.42 -13.09 -0.72
CA GLY A 347 -5.35 -14.04 -0.44
C GLY A 347 -5.45 -14.58 0.99
N TYR A 348 -5.30 -15.89 1.13
CA TYR A 348 -5.24 -16.56 2.43
C TYR A 348 -3.92 -17.32 2.56
N ARG A 349 -3.14 -16.95 3.57
CA ARG A 349 -1.85 -17.60 3.90
C ARG A 349 -2.10 -18.92 4.63
N ARG A 350 -1.33 -19.95 4.28
CA ARG A 350 -1.39 -21.29 4.90
C ARG A 350 -0.30 -21.51 5.93
#